data_AF-A0AAE2PZ66-F1
#
_entry.id   AF-A0AAE2PZ66-F1
#
_cell.length_a   1.000
_cell.length_b   1.000
_cell.length_c   1.000
_cell.angle_alpha   90.00
_cell.angle_beta   90.00
_cell.angle_gamma   90.00
#
_symmetry.space_group_name_H-M   'P 1'
#
loop_
_entity.id
_entity.type
_entity.pdbx_description
1 polymer ?
#
loop_
_entity_poly.entity_id
_entity_poly.type
_entity_poly.pdbx_seq_one_letter_code
_entity_poly.pdbx_strand_id
1 'polypeptide(L)'
;MVYTQGKEVRTGRRSTTLRAASAECSGVRLWVLLSECKIAPMDFALFLKINPQRLTNWFSRGIPHSQLDRISGLLSVNAQWLETGAGEKFPATSE
;
A
#
# COMPACT_ATOMS: atom_id res chain seq x y z
N MET A 1 -41.30 1.82 -21.35
CA MET A 1 -41.31 3.03 -20.51
C MET A 1 -40.09 2.97 -19.60
N VAL A 2 -39.10 3.80 -19.90
CA VAL A 2 -37.80 3.84 -19.20
C VAL A 2 -37.89 4.96 -18.17
N TYR A 3 -37.83 4.64 -16.88
CA TYR A 3 -37.76 5.64 -15.82
C TYR A 3 -36.34 5.69 -15.25
N THR A 4 -35.60 6.68 -15.76
CA THR A 4 -34.65 7.57 -15.07
C THR A 4 -33.93 7.04 -13.82
N GLN A 5 -32.63 6.74 -13.98
CA GLN A 5 -31.65 6.70 -12.89
C GLN A 5 -31.25 8.12 -12.49
N GLY A 6 -31.27 8.37 -11.18
CA GLY A 6 -30.99 9.65 -10.54
C GLY A 6 -29.53 10.06 -10.70
N LYS A 7 -29.34 11.37 -10.92
CA LYS A 7 -28.04 12.04 -10.83
C LYS A 7 -27.67 12.19 -9.36
N GLU A 8 -26.51 11.67 -8.95
CA GLU A 8 -25.82 12.15 -7.75
C GLU A 8 -24.67 13.09 -8.12
N VAL A 9 -24.70 14.25 -7.48
CA VAL A 9 -23.80 15.38 -7.66
C VAL A 9 -22.73 15.32 -6.57
N ARG A 10 -21.50 15.13 -7.03
CA ARG A 10 -20.24 15.77 -6.59
C ARG A 10 -20.07 16.06 -5.09
N THR A 11 -19.21 15.26 -4.45
CA THR A 11 -18.36 15.72 -3.34
C THR A 11 -16.96 15.11 -3.50
N GLY A 12 -15.92 15.95 -3.47
CA GLY A 12 -14.55 15.52 -3.16
C GLY A 12 -13.73 14.87 -4.28
N ARG A 13 -13.12 15.71 -5.11
CA ARG A 13 -12.07 15.33 -6.07
C ARG A 13 -10.82 14.80 -5.34
N ARG A 14 -10.70 13.48 -5.16
CA ARG A 14 -9.44 12.76 -5.32
C ARG A 14 -9.71 11.43 -6.01
N SER A 15 -9.76 11.56 -7.33
CA SER A 15 -9.55 10.55 -8.36
C SER A 15 -9.24 9.16 -7.84
N THR A 16 -10.27 8.34 -7.81
CA THR A 16 -10.25 6.90 -8.01
C THR A 16 -9.50 6.60 -9.31
N THR A 17 -8.18 6.55 -9.23
CA THR A 17 -7.36 5.75 -10.13
C THR A 17 -6.30 5.07 -9.28
N LEU A 18 -6.72 4.08 -8.48
CA LEU A 18 -5.93 2.84 -8.42
C LEU A 18 -5.89 2.35 -9.86
N ARG A 19 -5.01 2.96 -10.68
CA ARG A 19 -4.71 2.44 -11.99
C ARG A 19 -4.29 1.01 -11.75
N ALA A 20 -4.75 0.13 -12.62
CA ALA A 20 -4.17 -1.18 -12.85
C ALA A 20 -2.69 -1.04 -13.29
N ALA A 21 -1.87 -0.40 -12.45
CA ALA A 21 -0.43 -0.36 -12.53
C ALA A 21 0.00 -1.54 -11.68
N SER A 22 -0.05 -2.71 -12.31
CA SER A 22 0.60 -3.96 -11.93
C SER A 22 0.50 -4.37 -10.46
N ALA A 23 -0.01 -5.57 -10.21
CA ALA A 23 0.21 -6.32 -8.98
C ALA A 23 1.72 -6.59 -8.66
N GLU A 24 2.63 -5.89 -9.35
CA GLU A 24 4.07 -6.12 -9.41
C GLU A 24 4.87 -5.05 -8.64
N CYS A 25 4.26 -3.91 -8.27
CA CYS A 25 4.97 -2.84 -7.53
C CYS A 25 4.89 -3.02 -6.01
N SER A 26 6.02 -2.84 -5.31
CA SER A 26 6.15 -2.97 -3.84
C SER A 26 5.15 -2.13 -3.04
N GLY A 27 4.72 -0.99 -3.58
CA GLY A 27 3.72 -0.12 -2.97
C GLY A 27 2.35 -0.75 -2.82
N VAL A 28 1.91 -1.54 -3.81
CA VAL A 28 0.61 -2.22 -3.77
C VAL A 28 0.62 -3.31 -2.71
N ARG A 29 1.71 -4.09 -2.63
CA ARG A 29 1.91 -5.12 -1.58
C ARG A 29 1.87 -4.52 -0.18
N LEU A 30 2.52 -3.38 0.03
CA LEU A 30 2.44 -2.66 1.31
C LEU A 30 1.01 -2.25 1.64
N TRP A 31 0.26 -1.71 0.67
CA TRP A 31 -1.12 -1.31 0.92
C TRP A 31 -2.00 -2.50 1.33
N VAL A 32 -1.85 -3.65 0.66
CA VAL A 32 -2.52 -4.89 1.03
C VAL A 32 -2.14 -5.33 2.45
N LEU A 33 -0.85 -5.32 2.80
CA LEU A 33 -0.39 -5.65 4.15
C LEU A 33 -1.03 -4.77 5.23
N LEU A 34 -1.08 -3.45 5.00
CA LEU A 34 -1.71 -2.53 5.94
C LEU A 34 -3.21 -2.83 6.09
N SER A 35 -3.89 -3.17 4.99
CA SER A 35 -5.29 -3.56 5.00
C SER A 35 -5.54 -4.85 5.79
N GLU A 36 -4.71 -5.88 5.58
CA GLU A 36 -4.77 -7.15 6.32
C GLU A 36 -4.53 -6.96 7.81
N CYS A 37 -3.57 -6.10 8.18
CA CYS A 37 -3.29 -5.75 9.56
C CYS A 37 -4.30 -4.75 10.17
N LYS A 38 -5.28 -4.27 9.39
CA LYS A 38 -6.25 -3.22 9.77
C LYS A 38 -5.58 -1.93 10.26
N ILE A 39 -4.42 -1.61 9.70
CA ILE A 39 -3.66 -0.40 10.03
C ILE A 39 -4.06 0.70 9.05
N ALA A 40 -4.51 1.84 9.57
CA ALA A 40 -4.77 2.98 8.72
C ALA A 40 -3.45 3.52 8.13
N PRO A 41 -3.37 3.81 6.83
CA PRO A 41 -2.16 4.36 6.21
C PRO A 41 -1.67 5.65 6.89
N MET A 42 -2.61 6.46 7.41
CA MET A 42 -2.29 7.70 8.12
C MET A 42 -1.54 7.42 9.44
N ASP A 43 -2.05 6.46 10.22
CA ASP A 43 -1.39 6.03 11.47
C ASP A 43 -0.03 5.39 11.18
N PHE A 44 0.08 4.63 10.09
CA PHE A 44 1.36 4.06 9.66
C PHE A 44 2.37 5.14 9.27
N ALA A 45 1.95 6.20 8.58
CA ALA A 45 2.80 7.34 8.26
C ALA A 45 3.28 8.07 9.52
N LEU A 46 2.40 8.25 10.51
CA LEU A 46 2.75 8.84 11.81
C LEU A 46 3.74 7.96 12.57
N PHE A 47 3.52 6.65 12.59
CA PHE A 47 4.42 5.67 13.23
C PHE A 47 5.82 5.69 12.59
N LEU A 48 5.88 5.78 11.25
CA LEU A 48 7.13 5.92 10.51
C LEU A 48 7.76 7.33 10.62
N LYS A 49 7.05 8.31 11.19
CA LYS A 49 7.42 9.73 11.23
C LYS A 49 7.70 10.30 9.83
N ILE A 50 6.91 9.89 8.84
CA ILE A 50 6.97 10.39 7.46
C ILE A 50 5.73 11.19 7.11
N ASN A 51 5.85 12.06 6.11
CA ASN A 51 4.69 12.77 5.59
C ASN A 51 3.71 11.77 4.91
N PRO A 52 2.40 11.83 5.16
CA PRO A 52 1.41 10.98 4.50
C PRO A 52 1.47 11.02 2.96
N GLN A 53 1.84 12.17 2.37
CA GLN A 53 2.05 12.30 0.93
C GLN A 53 3.22 11.42 0.44
N ARG A 54 4.27 11.26 1.26
CA ARG A 54 5.39 10.35 0.95
C ARG A 54 4.90 8.90 0.91
N LEU A 55 4.04 8.51 1.85
CA LEU A 55 3.43 7.17 1.85
C LEU A 55 2.54 6.97 0.61
N THR A 56 1.71 7.94 0.24
CA THR A 56 0.91 7.89 -0.99
C THR A 56 1.78 7.74 -2.24
N ASN A 57 2.93 8.44 -2.28
CA ASN A 57 3.89 8.30 -3.36
C ASN A 57 4.46 6.88 -3.42
N TRP A 58 4.75 6.24 -2.27
CA TRP A 58 5.21 4.85 -2.24
C TRP A 58 4.17 3.88 -2.80
N PHE A 59 2.89 4.08 -2.51
CA PHE A 59 1.82 3.24 -3.06
C PHE A 59 1.77 3.26 -4.59
N SER A 60 2.07 4.42 -5.20
CA SER A 60 2.02 4.58 -6.66
C SER A 60 3.34 4.29 -7.37
N ARG A 61 4.49 4.57 -6.73
CA ARG A 61 5.83 4.52 -7.36
C ARG A 61 6.70 3.36 -6.87
N GLY A 62 6.30 2.69 -5.80
CA GLY A 62 7.13 1.73 -5.09
C GLY A 62 7.86 2.33 -3.90
N ILE A 63 8.27 1.46 -2.99
CA ILE A 63 9.00 1.78 -1.77
C ILE A 63 10.49 1.92 -2.14
N PRO A 64 11.19 2.97 -1.67
CA PRO A 64 12.63 3.08 -1.86
C PRO A 64 13.38 1.99 -1.06
N HIS A 65 14.46 1.47 -1.63
CA HIS A 65 15.27 0.39 -1.02
C HIS A 65 15.75 0.72 0.40
N SER A 66 16.06 2.00 0.68
CA SER A 66 16.45 2.46 2.02
C SER A 66 15.34 2.39 3.09
N GLN A 67 14.08 2.23 2.67
CA GLN A 67 12.92 2.07 3.56
C GLN A 67 12.35 0.66 3.50
N LEU A 68 12.69 -0.13 2.48
CA LEU A 68 12.20 -1.50 2.33
C LEU A 68 12.58 -2.35 3.53
N ASP A 69 13.86 -2.37 3.92
CA ASP A 69 14.37 -3.12 5.07
C ASP A 69 13.68 -2.71 6.39
N ARG A 70 13.53 -1.40 6.58
CA ARG A 70 12.83 -0.86 7.76
C ARG A 70 11.37 -1.29 7.81
N ILE A 71 10.65 -1.19 6.69
CA ILE A 71 9.23 -1.55 6.63
C ILE A 71 9.05 -3.07 6.73
N SER A 72 9.93 -3.85 6.12
CA SER A 72 9.88 -5.31 6.18
C SER A 72 10.09 -5.81 7.60
N GLY A 73 11.03 -5.22 8.35
CA GLY A 73 11.22 -5.51 9.77
C GLY A 73 9.99 -5.15 10.63
N LEU A 74 9.34 -4.01 10.35
CA LEU A 74 8.14 -3.59 11.09
C LEU A 74 6.93 -4.47 10.87
N LEU A 75 6.75 -4.97 9.65
CA LEU A 75 5.64 -5.86 9.29
C LEU A 75 6.00 -7.34 9.45
N SER A 76 7.23 -7.64 9.89
CA SER A 76 7.78 -8.99 10.00
C SER A 76 7.65 -9.80 8.68
N VAL A 77 7.86 -9.12 7.56
CA VAL A 77 7.84 -9.71 6.21
C VAL A 77 9.23 -9.69 5.59
N ASN A 78 9.44 -10.47 4.54
CA ASN A 78 10.71 -10.47 3.81
C ASN A 78 10.82 -9.21 2.92
N ALA A 79 11.96 -8.51 2.99
CA ALA A 79 12.22 -7.31 2.18
C ALA A 79 12.21 -7.58 0.67
N GLN A 80 12.79 -8.71 0.24
CA GLN A 80 12.81 -9.14 -1.16
C GLN A 80 11.40 -9.46 -1.66
N TRP A 81 10.59 -10.13 -0.83
CA TRP A 81 9.18 -10.38 -1.16
C TRP A 81 8.39 -9.07 -1.24
N LEU A 82 8.61 -8.13 -0.33
CA LEU A 82 7.95 -6.83 -0.38
C LEU A 82 8.35 -6.05 -1.63
N GLU A 83 9.63 -6.09 -2.00
CA GLU A 83 10.19 -5.41 -3.17
C GLU A 83 9.69 -5.99 -4.50
N THR A 84 9.87 -7.30 -4.69
CA THR A 84 9.69 -7.97 -5.99
C THR A 84 8.47 -8.88 -6.04
N GLY A 85 7.96 -9.30 -4.89
CA GLY A 85 6.95 -10.36 -4.77
C GLY A 85 7.51 -11.77 -4.87
N ALA A 86 8.83 -11.91 -5.07
CA ALA A 86 9.49 -13.20 -5.16
C ALA A 86 9.88 -13.74 -3.78
N GLY A 87 9.77 -15.06 -3.62
CA GLY A 87 10.12 -15.76 -2.39
C GLY A 87 8.97 -15.82 -1.37
N GLU A 88 9.31 -16.17 -0.13
CA GLU A 88 8.35 -16.32 0.96
C GLU A 88 8.02 -14.97 1.61
N LYS A 89 6.72 -14.75 1.88
CA LYS A 89 6.22 -13.52 2.52
C LYS A 89 6.77 -13.33 3.93
N PHE A 90 6.80 -14.41 4.69
CA PHE A 90 7.32 -14.43 6.04
C PHE A 90 8.63 -15.23 6.00
N PRO A 91 9.74 -14.69 6.53
CA PRO A 91 10.91 -15.53 6.73
C PRO A 91 10.49 -16.68 7.65
N ALA A 92 10.79 -17.92 7.27
CA ALA A 92 10.65 -19.05 8.18
C ALA A 92 11.52 -18.73 9.41
N THR A 93 10.88 -18.34 10.51
CA THR A 93 11.49 -18.36 11.83
C THR A 93 11.82 -19.81 12.13
N SER A 94 12.96 -20.27 11.62
CA SER A 94 13.62 -21.47 12.12
C SER A 94 14.28 -21.05 13.44
N GLU A 95 13.48 -21.02 14.49
CA GLU A 95 13.97 -21.20 15.85
C GLU A 95 13.84 -22.68 16.21
#